data_AF-A0A835KYE6-F1
#
_entry.id   AF-A0A835KYE6-F1
#
_cell.length_a   1.000
_cell.length_b   1.000
_cell.length_c   1.000
_cell.angle_alpha   90.00
_cell.angle_beta   90.00
_cell.angle_gamma   90.00
#
_symmetry.space_group_name_H-M   'P 1'
#
loop_
_entity.id
_entity.type
_entity.pdbx_description
1 polymer ?
#
loop_
_entity_poly.entity_id
_entity_poly.type
_entity_poly.pdbx_seq_one_letter_code
_entity_poly.pdbx_strand_id
1 'polypeptide(L)'
;MSVQVRGSKVAKAKAEISSATIADKGRTPSRKTRRRGKKTSLTMVAVVAAAATPSVLSMQRLFDTSKEVFAHSLPGFVPSPDAVARLSGILNDLKPDDVGIDSNVKYFKHVGPGGPPPVTYLHFYDCPKFSFGIFCLPKSAVIPLHNHPGMTVFSKILFGSMHLKSYDWAKSSPDSNDTALESSDGARLAKVNTDAIFDASSETVVLYPENGGNLHCFTALTPCAVLDVLGPPYNSDDGRDCTYYDESDYTSSSGGDEKYSWLKEVRTTFKMKGIKMPQEFVI
;
A
#
# COMPACT_ATOMS: atom_id res chain seq x y z
N MET A 1 5.42 4.16 12.64
CA MET A 1 4.24 4.12 13.52
C MET A 1 3.66 2.71 13.48
N SER A 2 4.04 1.85 14.43
CA SER A 2 3.58 0.47 14.48
C SER A 2 2.31 0.38 15.33
N VAL A 3 1.19 -0.05 14.75
CA VAL A 3 -0.04 -0.35 15.51
C VAL A 3 0.13 -1.72 16.13
N GLN A 4 0.39 -1.76 17.44
CA GLN A 4 0.61 -3.01 18.18
C GLN A 4 -0.73 -3.58 18.68
N VAL A 5 -1.10 -4.78 18.22
CA VAL A 5 -2.25 -5.54 18.75
C VAL A 5 -1.74 -6.87 19.32
N ARG A 6 -1.90 -7.05 20.64
CA ARG A 6 -1.54 -8.25 21.41
C ARG A 6 -2.42 -9.45 21.00
N GLY A 7 -1.79 -10.56 20.63
CA GLY A 7 -2.45 -11.85 20.41
C GLY A 7 -2.27 -12.81 21.60
N SER A 8 -3.37 -13.27 22.17
CA SER A 8 -3.42 -14.33 23.19
C SER A 8 -3.42 -15.72 22.53
N LYS A 9 -2.54 -16.61 23.01
CA LYS A 9 -2.44 -18.02 22.59
C LYS A 9 -3.62 -18.84 23.10
N VAL A 10 -4.19 -19.70 22.26
CA VAL A 10 -5.01 -20.85 22.67
C VAL A 10 -4.46 -22.11 21.99
N ALA A 11 -4.25 -23.14 22.81
CA ALA A 11 -3.64 -24.42 22.49
C ALA A 11 -4.56 -25.34 21.67
N LYS A 12 -3.95 -26.16 20.80
CA LYS A 12 -4.61 -27.18 19.98
C LYS A 12 -4.37 -28.55 20.63
N ALA A 13 -5.42 -29.23 21.06
CA ALA A 13 -5.38 -30.65 21.44
C ALA A 13 -5.69 -31.52 20.21
N LYS A 14 -4.89 -32.58 20.00
CA LYS A 14 -5.02 -33.55 18.91
C LYS A 14 -5.37 -34.90 19.56
N ALA A 15 -6.49 -35.50 19.17
CA ALA A 15 -6.87 -36.85 19.56
C ALA A 15 -6.73 -37.79 18.36
N GLU A 16 -5.95 -38.85 18.54
CA GLU A 16 -5.83 -39.99 17.62
C GLU A 16 -6.94 -41.01 17.91
N ILE A 17 -7.50 -41.60 16.85
CA ILE A 17 -8.36 -42.78 16.94
C ILE A 17 -7.77 -43.83 15.99
N SER A 18 -7.39 -44.97 16.56
CA SER A 18 -7.11 -46.21 15.83
C SER A 18 -8.38 -47.07 15.82
N SER A 19 -8.65 -47.78 14.73
CA SER A 19 -9.63 -48.87 14.73
C SER A 19 -9.05 -50.06 13.96
N ALA A 20 -9.29 -51.24 14.52
CA ALA A 20 -8.93 -52.52 13.93
C ALA A 20 -10.12 -53.49 14.02
N THR A 21 -10.16 -54.35 12.99
CA THR A 21 -10.72 -55.71 12.93
C THR A 21 -12.21 -55.95 12.67
N ILE A 22 -12.47 -56.25 11.38
CA ILE A 22 -13.15 -57.39 10.75
C ILE A 22 -13.85 -58.42 11.65
N ALA A 23 -15.12 -58.73 11.32
CA ALA A 23 -15.67 -60.10 11.33
C ALA A 23 -16.83 -60.25 10.32
N ASP A 24 -16.77 -61.34 9.56
CA ASP A 24 -17.67 -61.81 8.51
C ASP A 24 -18.73 -62.78 9.06
N LYS A 25 -19.92 -62.81 8.41
CA LYS A 25 -20.66 -64.02 7.96
C LYS A 25 -22.18 -63.81 7.89
N GLY A 26 -22.75 -64.13 6.72
CA GLY A 26 -23.91 -65.02 6.68
C GLY A 26 -25.18 -64.59 5.92
N ARG A 27 -25.33 -65.16 4.70
CA ARG A 27 -26.53 -65.87 4.18
C ARG A 27 -27.75 -65.08 3.64
N THR A 28 -28.02 -65.33 2.35
CA THR A 28 -29.23 -65.07 1.52
C THR A 28 -30.36 -66.10 1.83
N PRO A 29 -31.63 -66.03 1.32
CA PRO A 29 -32.08 -65.47 0.02
C PRO A 29 -33.52 -64.88 -0.13
N SER A 30 -33.73 -64.25 -1.31
CA SER A 30 -34.95 -64.17 -2.16
C SER A 30 -36.30 -63.68 -1.59
N ARG A 31 -36.82 -62.55 -2.13
CA ARG A 31 -38.13 -62.50 -2.81
C ARG A 31 -38.37 -61.18 -3.56
N LYS A 32 -38.85 -61.29 -4.81
CA LYS A 32 -39.36 -60.19 -5.64
C LYS A 32 -40.67 -59.61 -5.07
N THR A 33 -40.77 -58.28 -5.03
CA THR A 33 -42.06 -57.57 -5.00
C THR A 33 -41.97 -56.28 -5.82
N ARG A 34 -42.90 -56.16 -6.76
CA ARG A 34 -43.11 -55.07 -7.70
C ARG A 34 -44.13 -54.11 -7.09
N ARG A 35 -43.82 -52.81 -6.92
CA ARG A 35 -44.75 -51.67 -7.12
C ARG A 35 -44.16 -50.29 -6.70
N ARG A 36 -44.13 -49.40 -7.70
CA ARG A 36 -44.69 -48.03 -7.70
C ARG A 36 -44.07 -46.97 -6.77
N GLY A 37 -43.25 -46.11 -7.39
CA GLY A 37 -43.33 -44.64 -7.28
C GLY A 37 -42.73 -43.98 -6.02
N LYS A 38 -41.57 -43.35 -6.19
CA LYS A 38 -41.24 -42.08 -5.52
C LYS A 38 -40.16 -41.36 -6.32
N LYS A 39 -40.45 -40.12 -6.74
CA LYS A 39 -39.48 -39.18 -7.30
C LYS A 39 -38.37 -39.00 -6.27
N THR A 40 -37.19 -39.54 -6.54
CA THR A 40 -35.97 -39.18 -5.81
C THR A 40 -35.55 -37.81 -6.31
N SER A 41 -35.89 -36.78 -5.52
CA SER A 41 -35.17 -35.53 -5.51
C SER A 41 -33.71 -35.86 -5.15
N LEU A 42 -32.86 -35.97 -6.17
CA LEU A 42 -31.42 -35.89 -5.96
C LEU A 42 -31.14 -34.44 -5.57
N THR A 43 -31.10 -34.20 -4.26
CA THR A 43 -30.47 -33.02 -3.69
C THR A 43 -29.02 -33.06 -4.15
N MET A 44 -28.71 -32.36 -5.23
CA MET A 44 -27.35 -31.97 -5.50
C MET A 44 -26.91 -31.14 -4.31
N VAL A 45 -25.97 -31.68 -3.53
CA VAL A 45 -25.17 -30.89 -2.62
C VAL A 45 -24.29 -30.02 -3.52
N ALA A 46 -24.88 -28.94 -4.02
CA ALA A 46 -24.13 -27.85 -4.57
C ALA A 46 -23.46 -27.18 -3.38
N VAL A 47 -22.20 -27.52 -3.13
CA VAL A 47 -21.30 -26.60 -2.43
C VAL A 47 -21.18 -25.41 -3.37
N VAL A 48 -22.05 -24.43 -3.19
CA VAL A 48 -21.93 -23.14 -3.86
C VAL A 48 -20.72 -22.48 -3.22
N ALA A 49 -19.55 -22.64 -3.83
CA ALA A 49 -18.49 -21.68 -3.64
C ALA A 49 -19.09 -20.33 -4.03
N ALA A 50 -19.35 -19.47 -3.06
CA ALA A 50 -19.82 -18.11 -3.33
C ALA A 50 -18.80 -17.49 -4.29
N ALA A 51 -19.24 -17.17 -5.51
CA ALA A 51 -18.38 -16.49 -6.46
C ALA A 51 -17.89 -15.19 -5.81
N ALA A 52 -16.57 -15.04 -5.70
CA ALA A 52 -15.97 -13.82 -5.16
C ALA A 52 -16.47 -12.61 -5.98
N THR A 53 -16.79 -11.52 -5.29
CA THR A 53 -17.15 -10.27 -5.97
C THR A 53 -15.96 -9.77 -6.80
N PRO A 54 -16.20 -8.95 -7.84
CA PRO A 54 -15.11 -8.34 -8.61
C PRO A 54 -14.08 -7.61 -7.73
N SER A 55 -14.53 -6.90 -6.69
CA SER A 55 -13.66 -6.22 -5.73
C SER A 55 -12.72 -7.18 -4.98
N VAL A 56 -13.25 -8.31 -4.48
CA VAL A 56 -12.46 -9.36 -3.81
C VAL A 56 -11.40 -9.93 -4.76
N LEU A 57 -11.74 -10.12 -6.03
CA LEU A 57 -10.79 -10.60 -7.04
C LEU A 57 -9.69 -9.57 -7.34
N SER A 58 -10.04 -8.29 -7.45
CA SER A 58 -9.08 -7.19 -7.66
C SER A 58 -8.09 -7.08 -6.50
N MET A 59 -8.60 -7.11 -5.26
CA MET A 59 -7.77 -7.05 -4.04
C MET A 59 -6.90 -8.30 -3.87
N GLN A 60 -7.42 -9.48 -4.19
CA GLN A 60 -6.62 -10.72 -4.20
C GLN A 60 -5.47 -10.61 -5.20
N ARG A 61 -5.76 -10.14 -6.43
CA ARG A 61 -4.73 -9.98 -7.48
C ARG A 61 -3.65 -8.97 -7.09
N LEU A 62 -4.05 -7.86 -6.45
CA LEU A 62 -3.12 -6.88 -5.88
C LEU A 62 -2.22 -7.53 -4.83
N PHE A 63 -2.81 -8.27 -3.88
CA PHE A 63 -2.07 -8.96 -2.82
C PHE A 63 -1.08 -9.99 -3.36
N ASP A 64 -1.54 -10.91 -4.21
CA ASP A 64 -0.71 -11.99 -4.75
C ASP A 64 0.46 -11.43 -5.55
N THR A 65 0.20 -10.43 -6.40
CA THR A 65 1.27 -9.79 -7.18
C THR A 65 2.25 -9.03 -6.30
N SER A 66 1.76 -8.32 -5.29
CA SER A 66 2.64 -7.62 -4.33
C SER A 66 3.53 -8.60 -3.56
N LYS A 67 2.98 -9.76 -3.16
CA LYS A 67 3.71 -10.83 -2.49
C LYS A 67 4.84 -11.39 -3.36
N GLU A 68 4.61 -11.56 -4.66
CA GLU A 68 5.64 -11.99 -5.61
C GLU A 68 6.70 -10.91 -5.83
N VAL A 69 6.27 -9.67 -6.11
CA VAL A 69 7.14 -8.52 -6.40
C VAL A 69 8.10 -8.25 -5.24
N PHE A 70 7.60 -8.35 -4.01
CA PHE A 70 8.35 -8.06 -2.79
C PHE A 70 8.84 -9.31 -2.04
N ALA A 71 8.80 -10.50 -2.64
CA ALA A 71 9.19 -11.75 -1.96
C ALA A 71 10.58 -11.69 -1.29
N HIS A 72 11.53 -10.99 -1.94
CA HIS A 72 12.90 -10.81 -1.47
C HIS A 72 13.18 -9.41 -0.92
N SER A 73 12.14 -8.62 -0.68
CA SER A 73 12.24 -7.25 -0.19
C SER A 73 13.08 -7.13 1.09
N LEU A 74 14.06 -6.25 1.04
CA LEU A 74 15.00 -5.87 2.09
C LEU A 74 15.33 -4.38 1.87
N PRO A 75 15.92 -3.67 2.86
CA PRO A 75 16.31 -2.28 2.66
C PRO A 75 17.21 -2.12 1.42
N GLY A 76 16.84 -1.20 0.54
CA GLY A 76 17.53 -0.95 -0.74
C GLY A 76 17.07 -1.85 -1.89
N PHE A 77 16.11 -2.75 -1.66
CA PHE A 77 15.59 -3.62 -2.71
C PHE A 77 14.83 -2.83 -3.78
N VAL A 78 15.16 -3.10 -5.03
CA VAL A 78 14.48 -2.58 -6.23
C VAL A 78 13.93 -3.77 -7.02
N PRO A 79 12.61 -3.87 -7.24
CA PRO A 79 12.03 -4.91 -8.09
C PRO A 79 12.55 -4.81 -9.54
N SER A 80 12.61 -5.94 -10.24
CA SER A 80 12.93 -5.95 -11.67
C SER A 80 11.94 -5.12 -12.49
N PRO A 81 12.33 -4.53 -13.64
CA PRO A 81 11.42 -3.74 -14.49
C PRO A 81 10.11 -4.46 -14.85
N ASP A 82 10.16 -5.76 -15.15
CA ASP A 82 8.96 -6.54 -15.44
C ASP A 82 8.03 -6.66 -14.23
N ALA A 83 8.59 -6.77 -13.02
CA ALA A 83 7.82 -6.81 -11.78
C ALA A 83 7.17 -5.45 -11.48
N VAL A 84 7.90 -4.36 -11.73
CA VAL A 84 7.37 -2.99 -11.65
C VAL A 84 6.20 -2.82 -12.63
N ALA A 85 6.39 -3.16 -13.91
CA ALA A 85 5.35 -3.03 -14.93
C ALA A 85 4.09 -3.86 -14.60
N ARG A 86 4.25 -5.09 -14.08
CA ARG A 86 3.10 -5.92 -13.67
C ARG A 86 2.31 -5.30 -12.53
N LEU A 87 2.97 -4.83 -11.47
CA LEU A 87 2.28 -4.25 -10.32
C LEU A 87 1.65 -2.89 -10.66
N SER A 88 2.38 -2.04 -11.38
CA SER A 88 1.83 -0.77 -11.88
C SER A 88 0.61 -0.98 -12.78
N GLY A 89 0.64 -1.98 -13.67
CA GLY A 89 -0.50 -2.33 -14.52
C GLY A 89 -1.74 -2.70 -13.70
N ILE A 90 -1.58 -3.49 -12.64
CA ILE A 90 -2.70 -3.82 -11.73
C ILE A 90 -3.22 -2.57 -11.03
N LEU A 91 -2.33 -1.74 -10.49
CA LEU A 91 -2.71 -0.51 -9.80
C LEU A 91 -3.43 0.48 -10.72
N ASN A 92 -3.00 0.59 -11.98
CA ASN A 92 -3.63 1.44 -12.99
C ASN A 92 -5.06 1.02 -13.32
N ASP A 93 -5.37 -0.27 -13.26
CA ASP A 93 -6.69 -0.82 -13.56
C ASP A 93 -7.67 -0.71 -12.37
N LEU A 94 -7.19 -0.44 -11.15
CA LEU A 94 -8.02 -0.38 -9.94
C LEU A 94 -8.95 0.83 -9.94
N LYS A 95 -10.19 0.58 -9.51
CA LYS A 95 -11.21 1.61 -9.28
C LYS A 95 -11.47 1.79 -7.78
N PRO A 96 -12.02 2.93 -7.34
CA PRO A 96 -12.39 3.14 -5.94
C PRO A 96 -13.27 2.02 -5.35
N ASP A 97 -14.21 1.48 -6.13
CA ASP A 97 -15.10 0.39 -5.68
C ASP A 97 -14.36 -0.93 -5.45
N ASP A 98 -13.27 -1.20 -6.19
CA ASP A 98 -12.46 -2.42 -6.03
C ASP A 98 -11.80 -2.49 -4.65
N VAL A 99 -11.50 -1.32 -4.08
CA VAL A 99 -10.83 -1.16 -2.79
C VAL A 99 -11.78 -0.71 -1.67
N GLY A 100 -13.09 -0.72 -1.92
CA GLY A 100 -14.12 -0.37 -0.94
C GLY A 100 -14.16 1.11 -0.56
N ILE A 101 -13.76 2.01 -1.47
CA ILE A 101 -13.75 3.46 -1.25
C ILE A 101 -14.89 4.14 -2.00
N ASP A 102 -15.84 4.71 -1.25
CA ASP A 102 -16.85 5.64 -1.77
C ASP A 102 -16.39 7.08 -1.48
N SER A 103 -16.34 7.94 -2.50
CA SER A 103 -15.91 9.35 -2.37
C SER A 103 -16.82 10.18 -1.43
N ASN A 104 -18.01 9.68 -1.09
CA ASN A 104 -18.94 10.34 -0.18
C ASN A 104 -18.70 10.06 1.31
N VAL A 105 -17.75 9.17 1.65
CA VAL A 105 -17.44 8.85 3.04
C VAL A 105 -16.84 10.03 3.79
N LYS A 106 -17.01 10.01 5.12
CA LYS A 106 -16.62 11.10 6.02
C LYS A 106 -15.12 11.42 5.99
N TYR A 107 -14.28 10.50 5.49
CA TYR A 107 -12.82 10.68 5.42
C TYR A 107 -12.40 11.84 4.50
N PHE A 108 -13.26 12.23 3.55
CA PHE A 108 -12.98 13.26 2.55
C PHE A 108 -13.60 14.62 2.88
N LYS A 109 -14.28 14.74 4.02
CA LYS A 109 -14.97 15.96 4.46
C LYS A 109 -14.14 16.69 5.51
N HIS A 110 -13.92 17.98 5.30
CA HIS A 110 -13.34 18.88 6.31
C HIS A 110 -14.47 19.41 7.20
N VAL A 111 -14.35 19.23 8.52
CA VAL A 111 -15.46 19.51 9.47
C VAL A 111 -15.07 20.58 10.51
N GLY A 112 -13.88 21.17 10.45
CA GLY A 112 -13.40 22.06 11.52
C GLY A 112 -12.83 23.40 11.02
N PRO A 113 -13.08 24.53 11.69
CA PRO A 113 -12.38 25.77 11.38
C PRO A 113 -10.93 25.71 11.91
N GLY A 114 -9.95 25.91 11.02
CA GLY A 114 -8.53 26.12 11.35
C GLY A 114 -7.60 24.94 11.00
N GLY A 115 -6.62 25.20 10.12
CA GLY A 115 -5.56 24.28 9.72
C GLY A 115 -5.92 23.30 8.59
N PRO A 116 -4.92 22.64 7.96
CA PRO A 116 -5.16 21.60 6.97
C PRO A 116 -6.01 20.45 7.55
N PRO A 117 -6.91 19.85 6.77
CA PRO A 117 -7.67 18.68 7.19
C PRO A 117 -6.78 17.52 7.66
N PRO A 118 -7.24 16.71 8.62
CA PRO A 118 -6.54 15.49 8.98
C PRO A 118 -6.60 14.48 7.83
N VAL A 119 -5.49 13.79 7.60
CA VAL A 119 -5.40 12.65 6.67
C VAL A 119 -5.86 11.38 7.40
N THR A 120 -6.66 10.55 6.72
CA THR A 120 -7.02 9.22 7.22
C THR A 120 -6.22 8.17 6.45
N TYR A 121 -5.64 7.20 7.14
CA TYR A 121 -4.94 6.07 6.53
C TYR A 121 -5.74 4.78 6.73
N LEU A 122 -6.11 4.14 5.63
CA LEU A 122 -6.85 2.89 5.60
C LEU A 122 -5.86 1.76 5.37
N HIS A 123 -5.59 0.99 6.42
CA HIS A 123 -4.59 -0.06 6.45
C HIS A 123 -5.19 -1.41 6.06
N PHE A 124 -4.74 -2.00 4.96
CA PHE A 124 -5.23 -3.32 4.51
C PHE A 124 -4.33 -4.47 4.96
N TYR A 125 -3.02 -4.32 4.74
CA TYR A 125 -2.07 -5.40 5.00
C TYR A 125 -0.66 -4.88 5.26
N ASP A 126 0.06 -5.58 6.13
CA ASP A 126 1.49 -5.48 6.30
C ASP A 126 2.10 -6.83 6.61
N CYS A 127 3.35 -6.98 6.17
CA CYS A 127 4.30 -7.97 6.67
C CYS A 127 5.71 -7.35 6.59
N PRO A 128 6.76 -8.03 7.07
CA PRO A 128 8.12 -7.49 6.99
C PRO A 128 8.62 -7.18 5.57
N LYS A 129 7.95 -7.68 4.51
CA LYS A 129 8.36 -7.53 3.11
C LYS A 129 7.65 -6.39 2.38
N PHE A 130 6.37 -6.19 2.66
CA PHE A 130 5.58 -5.13 2.05
C PHE A 130 4.36 -4.78 2.89
N SER A 131 3.79 -3.61 2.63
CA SER A 131 2.48 -3.23 3.11
C SER A 131 1.73 -2.45 2.05
N PHE A 132 0.41 -2.40 2.14
CA PHE A 132 -0.38 -1.48 1.34
C PHE A 132 -1.56 -0.91 2.09
N GLY A 133 -1.87 0.34 1.75
CA GLY A 133 -2.93 1.12 2.39
C GLY A 133 -3.29 2.34 1.56
N ILE A 134 -4.41 2.97 1.94
CA ILE A 134 -4.94 4.13 1.23
C ILE A 134 -4.88 5.37 2.12
N PHE A 135 -4.27 6.43 1.63
CA PHE A 135 -4.41 7.77 2.21
C PHE A 135 -5.67 8.42 1.65
N CYS A 136 -6.57 8.83 2.55
CA CYS A 136 -7.73 9.65 2.24
C CYS A 136 -7.46 11.08 2.66
N LEU A 137 -7.40 11.97 1.68
CA LEU A 137 -7.08 13.38 1.86
C LEU A 137 -8.32 14.23 1.53
N PRO A 138 -8.91 14.95 2.49
CA PRO A 138 -9.83 16.04 2.16
C PRO A 138 -9.13 17.14 1.37
N LYS A 139 -9.90 18.00 0.70
CA LYS A 139 -9.36 19.17 0.00
C LYS A 139 -8.46 20.00 0.94
N SER A 140 -7.30 20.41 0.44
CA SER A 140 -6.25 21.15 1.17
C SER A 140 -5.50 20.35 2.24
N ALA A 141 -5.76 19.05 2.41
CA ALA A 141 -4.95 18.22 3.29
C ALA A 141 -3.54 18.06 2.71
N VAL A 142 -2.56 17.96 3.60
CA VAL A 142 -1.15 17.85 3.24
C VAL A 142 -0.55 16.63 3.92
N ILE A 143 0.16 15.81 3.15
CA ILE A 143 1.17 14.90 3.69
C ILE A 143 2.51 15.63 3.51
N PRO A 144 3.15 16.11 4.59
CA PRO A 144 4.33 16.96 4.49
C PRO A 144 5.51 16.24 3.83
N LEU A 145 6.52 16.99 3.42
CA LEU A 145 7.70 16.44 2.76
C LEU A 145 8.39 15.41 3.68
N HIS A 146 8.53 14.19 3.17
CA HIS A 146 9.11 13.07 3.91
C HIS A 146 9.86 12.12 2.98
N ASN A 147 10.76 11.29 3.54
CA ASN A 147 11.53 10.29 2.80
C ASN A 147 10.97 8.87 2.98
N HIS A 148 11.44 7.94 2.14
CA HIS A 148 11.14 6.50 2.23
C HIS A 148 12.47 5.70 2.23
N PRO A 149 13.18 5.62 3.37
CA PRO A 149 14.56 5.14 3.43
C PRO A 149 14.67 3.65 3.09
N GLY A 150 15.36 3.35 1.98
CA GLY A 150 15.59 1.98 1.53
C GLY A 150 14.34 1.28 0.97
N MET A 151 13.31 2.04 0.60
CA MET A 151 12.02 1.51 0.16
C MET A 151 11.80 1.74 -1.34
N THR A 152 11.09 0.80 -1.98
CA THR A 152 10.41 1.06 -3.25
C THR A 152 8.92 1.23 -2.96
N VAL A 153 8.30 2.28 -3.50
CA VAL A 153 6.87 2.58 -3.29
C VAL A 153 6.18 2.78 -4.63
N PHE A 154 5.06 2.11 -4.82
CA PHE A 154 4.12 2.29 -5.90
C PHE A 154 2.96 3.12 -5.37
N SER A 155 2.64 4.23 -6.03
CA SER A 155 1.60 5.16 -5.60
C SER A 155 0.62 5.43 -6.74
N LYS A 156 -0.67 5.18 -6.50
CA LYS A 156 -1.73 5.40 -7.47
C LYS A 156 -2.85 6.27 -6.88
N ILE A 157 -3.17 7.35 -7.58
CA ILE A 157 -4.35 8.16 -7.28
C ILE A 157 -5.58 7.44 -7.83
N LEU A 158 -6.50 7.07 -6.94
CA LEU A 158 -7.72 6.34 -7.30
C LEU A 158 -8.85 7.28 -7.74
N PHE A 159 -8.91 8.47 -7.15
CA PHE A 159 -9.80 9.56 -7.56
C PHE A 159 -9.30 10.91 -7.02
N GLY A 160 -9.84 11.99 -7.59
CA GLY A 160 -9.48 13.35 -7.20
C GLY A 160 -8.15 13.78 -7.79
N SER A 161 -7.58 14.85 -7.23
CA SER A 161 -6.35 15.48 -7.73
C SER A 161 -5.53 16.08 -6.60
N MET A 162 -4.21 16.10 -6.80
CA MET A 162 -3.25 16.69 -5.88
C MET A 162 -2.06 17.26 -6.62
N HIS A 163 -1.37 18.16 -5.92
CA HIS A 163 -0.02 18.56 -6.27
C HIS A 163 0.97 17.60 -5.62
N LEU A 164 1.82 16.98 -6.44
CA LEU A 164 2.94 16.15 -6.03
C LEU A 164 4.23 16.94 -6.29
N LYS A 165 4.97 17.20 -5.21
CA LYS A 165 6.33 17.73 -5.28
C LYS A 165 7.29 16.69 -4.71
N SER A 166 8.29 16.30 -5.47
CA SER A 166 9.24 15.26 -5.09
C SER A 166 10.67 15.58 -5.47
N TYR A 167 11.60 14.92 -4.79
CA TYR A 167 13.03 15.13 -4.88
C TYR A 167 13.79 13.83 -4.72
N ASP A 168 15.00 13.83 -5.28
CA ASP A 168 16.03 12.88 -4.94
C ASP A 168 17.24 13.64 -4.40
N TRP A 169 17.99 13.03 -3.49
CA TRP A 169 19.21 13.65 -2.97
C TRP A 169 20.19 13.93 -4.12
N ALA A 170 20.74 15.15 -4.15
CA ALA A 170 21.71 15.53 -5.17
C ALA A 170 22.98 14.66 -5.03
N LYS A 171 23.53 14.21 -6.16
CA LYS A 171 24.78 13.44 -6.22
C LYS A 171 26.01 14.34 -6.40
N SER A 172 25.80 15.57 -6.87
CA SER A 172 26.82 16.59 -7.12
C SER A 172 26.20 17.99 -7.04
N SER A 173 27.02 18.99 -6.74
CA SER A 173 26.64 20.42 -6.79
C SER A 173 26.50 20.89 -8.24
N PRO A 174 25.51 21.75 -8.57
CA PRO A 174 25.37 22.32 -9.92
C PRO A 174 26.33 23.48 -10.21
N ASP A 175 26.85 24.17 -9.18
CA ASP A 175 27.53 25.47 -9.32
C ASP A 175 29.06 25.42 -9.17
N SER A 176 29.66 24.26 -8.85
CA SER A 176 31.09 24.20 -8.55
C SER A 176 31.66 22.78 -8.55
N ASN A 177 32.99 22.68 -8.65
CA ASN A 177 33.77 21.50 -8.22
C ASN A 177 33.70 21.28 -6.69
N ASP A 178 32.87 22.03 -5.97
CA ASP A 178 32.67 21.90 -4.53
C ASP A 178 31.69 20.76 -4.26
N THR A 179 32.10 19.84 -3.39
CA THR A 179 31.35 18.63 -3.07
C THR A 179 30.38 18.83 -1.91
N ALA A 180 30.23 20.05 -1.40
CA ALA A 180 29.38 20.35 -0.25
C ALA A 180 27.90 20.21 -0.61
N LEU A 181 27.38 18.98 -0.45
CA LEU A 181 25.96 18.64 -0.57
C LEU A 181 25.17 18.95 0.71
N GLU A 182 25.83 19.47 1.73
CA GLU A 182 25.24 19.82 3.02
C GLU A 182 25.66 21.24 3.42
N SER A 183 24.70 22.01 3.91
CA SER A 183 24.91 23.35 4.46
C SER A 183 25.40 23.27 5.91
N SER A 184 25.97 24.36 6.41
CA SER A 184 26.46 24.46 7.78
C SER A 184 25.37 24.30 8.86
N ASP A 185 24.11 24.53 8.50
CA ASP A 185 22.96 24.36 9.38
C ASP A 185 22.28 22.98 9.27
N GLY A 186 22.90 22.05 8.52
CA GLY A 186 22.48 20.66 8.39
C GLY A 186 21.40 20.40 7.34
N ALA A 187 21.12 21.36 6.45
CA ALA A 187 20.27 21.12 5.30
C ALA A 187 21.05 20.39 4.20
N ARG A 188 20.40 19.49 3.48
CA ARG A 188 21.01 18.70 2.41
C ARG A 188 20.42 19.06 1.07
N LEU A 189 21.27 19.15 0.05
CA LEU A 189 20.88 19.50 -1.30
C LEU A 189 20.09 18.36 -1.95
N ALA A 190 18.95 18.71 -2.52
CA ALA A 190 18.10 17.78 -3.27
C ALA A 190 17.75 18.36 -4.63
N LYS A 191 17.67 17.47 -5.63
CA LYS A 191 17.24 17.81 -6.98
C LYS A 191 15.75 17.57 -7.11
N VAL A 192 15.01 18.53 -7.66
CA VAL A 192 13.58 18.38 -7.95
C VAL A 192 13.41 17.27 -8.98
N ASN A 193 12.56 16.30 -8.65
CA ASN A 193 12.19 15.19 -9.53
C ASN A 193 10.85 15.49 -10.20
N THR A 194 9.84 15.85 -9.41
CA THR A 194 8.49 16.17 -9.88
C THR A 194 7.97 17.41 -9.17
N ASP A 195 7.27 18.28 -9.89
CA ASP A 195 6.58 19.45 -9.35
C ASP A 195 5.34 19.72 -10.24
N ALA A 196 4.30 18.91 -10.05
CA ALA A 196 3.17 18.88 -10.97
C ALA A 196 1.87 18.40 -10.31
N ILE A 197 0.76 18.62 -11.02
CA ILE A 197 -0.57 18.15 -10.62
C ILE A 197 -0.80 16.75 -11.21
N PHE A 198 -1.23 15.83 -10.36
CA PHE A 198 -1.62 14.48 -10.73
C PHE A 198 -3.08 14.24 -10.36
N ASP A 199 -3.74 13.38 -11.12
CA ASP A 199 -5.12 12.94 -10.91
C ASP A 199 -5.28 11.45 -11.19
N ALA A 200 -6.51 10.95 -11.14
CA ALA A 200 -6.81 9.53 -11.33
C ALA A 200 -6.43 8.97 -12.71
N SER A 201 -6.31 9.83 -13.73
CA SER A 201 -5.90 9.42 -15.08
C SER A 201 -4.39 9.25 -15.20
N SER A 202 -3.62 9.76 -14.23
CA SER A 202 -2.16 9.61 -14.21
C SER A 202 -1.77 8.16 -13.94
N GLU A 203 -0.73 7.69 -14.63
CA GLU A 203 -0.12 6.38 -14.40
C GLU A 203 0.41 6.26 -12.96
N THR A 204 0.53 5.02 -12.47
CA THR A 204 1.15 4.71 -11.17
C THR A 204 2.55 5.28 -11.11
N VAL A 205 2.81 6.11 -10.09
CA VAL A 205 4.13 6.66 -9.81
C VAL A 205 4.93 5.62 -9.02
N VAL A 206 6.19 5.45 -9.36
CA VAL A 206 7.10 4.53 -8.65
C VAL A 206 8.34 5.28 -8.20
N LEU A 207 8.58 5.30 -6.90
CA LEU A 207 9.81 5.80 -6.30
C LEU A 207 10.66 4.65 -5.79
N TYR A 208 11.96 4.86 -5.78
CA TYR A 208 12.99 3.91 -5.40
C TYR A 208 13.84 4.48 -4.26
N PRO A 209 14.74 3.69 -3.65
CA PRO A 209 15.57 4.14 -2.54
C PRO A 209 16.41 5.40 -2.83
N GLU A 210 16.86 5.58 -4.08
CA GLU A 210 17.77 6.68 -4.48
C GLU A 210 17.35 7.38 -5.79
N ASN A 211 16.12 7.16 -6.27
CA ASN A 211 15.62 7.76 -7.51
C ASN A 211 14.08 7.76 -7.56
N GLY A 212 13.51 8.55 -8.46
CA GLY A 212 12.07 8.58 -8.71
C GLY A 212 11.28 9.42 -7.72
N GLY A 213 11.96 10.30 -6.97
CA GLY A 213 11.33 11.17 -5.99
C GLY A 213 11.16 10.49 -4.63
N ASN A 214 12.25 9.93 -4.07
CA ASN A 214 12.22 9.27 -2.76
C ASN A 214 11.69 10.20 -1.64
N LEU A 215 11.97 11.49 -1.76
CA LEU A 215 11.38 12.51 -0.91
C LEU A 215 10.18 13.12 -1.60
N HIS A 216 9.02 13.17 -0.97
CA HIS A 216 7.87 13.84 -1.56
C HIS A 216 6.90 14.42 -0.55
N CYS A 217 6.09 15.37 -1.01
CA CYS A 217 4.90 15.85 -0.32
C CYS A 217 3.68 15.77 -1.24
N PHE A 218 2.52 15.62 -0.62
CA PHE A 218 1.23 15.68 -1.31
C PHE A 218 0.41 16.83 -0.78
N THR A 219 -0.18 17.62 -1.68
CA THR A 219 -1.18 18.63 -1.33
C THR A 219 -2.45 18.39 -2.12
N ALA A 220 -3.53 18.00 -1.44
CA ALA A 220 -4.80 17.68 -2.06
C ALA A 220 -5.47 18.94 -2.63
N LEU A 221 -5.75 18.96 -3.94
CA LEU A 221 -6.46 20.07 -4.61
C LEU A 221 -7.97 19.86 -4.59
N THR A 222 -8.38 18.60 -4.67
CA THR A 222 -9.73 18.10 -4.44
C THR A 222 -9.65 16.98 -3.40
N PRO A 223 -10.77 16.53 -2.81
CA PRO A 223 -10.72 15.31 -2.01
C PRO A 223 -10.24 14.16 -2.88
N CYS A 224 -9.24 13.41 -2.40
CA CYS A 224 -8.57 12.39 -3.19
C CYS A 224 -8.13 11.20 -2.34
N ALA A 225 -8.02 10.05 -2.98
CA ALA A 225 -7.52 8.81 -2.39
C ALA A 225 -6.27 8.33 -3.12
N VAL A 226 -5.23 8.02 -2.36
CA VAL A 226 -3.95 7.50 -2.87
C VAL A 226 -3.71 6.13 -2.29
N LEU A 227 -3.58 5.12 -3.15
CA LEU A 227 -3.18 3.78 -2.78
C LEU A 227 -1.67 3.68 -2.89
N ASP A 228 -1.02 3.34 -1.78
CA ASP A 228 0.40 3.04 -1.74
C ASP A 228 0.61 1.55 -1.49
N VAL A 229 1.50 0.94 -2.28
CA VAL A 229 2.11 -0.37 -2.03
C VAL A 229 3.61 -0.14 -1.85
N LEU A 230 4.14 -0.48 -0.68
CA LEU A 230 5.53 -0.19 -0.34
C LEU A 230 6.26 -1.41 0.18
N GLY A 231 7.55 -1.50 -0.12
CA GLY A 231 8.39 -2.62 0.30
C GLY A 231 9.87 -2.26 0.43
N PRO A 232 10.52 -2.61 1.56
CA PRO A 232 9.91 -3.03 2.82
C PRO A 232 9.16 -1.87 3.49
N PRO A 233 8.29 -2.12 4.49
CA PRO A 233 7.70 -1.04 5.26
C PRO A 233 8.70 -0.32 6.17
N TYR A 234 8.30 0.88 6.59
CA TYR A 234 8.95 1.60 7.68
C TYR A 234 9.12 0.69 8.89
N ASN A 235 10.28 0.78 9.54
CA ASN A 235 10.58 0.06 10.76
C ASN A 235 11.64 0.82 11.55
N SER A 236 11.24 1.39 12.69
CA SER A 236 12.14 2.13 13.58
C SER A 236 13.26 1.26 14.14
N ASP A 237 12.98 -0.03 14.41
CA ASP A 237 13.99 -0.94 14.96
C ASP A 237 15.13 -1.22 13.97
N ASP A 238 14.85 -1.06 12.68
CA ASP A 238 15.84 -1.21 11.60
C ASP A 238 16.33 0.13 11.04
N GLY A 239 16.03 1.26 11.71
CA GLY A 239 16.43 2.60 11.28
C GLY A 239 15.73 3.11 10.01
N ARG A 240 14.58 2.52 9.64
CA ARG A 240 13.73 2.98 8.54
C ARG A 240 12.57 3.80 9.08
N ASP A 241 12.90 4.87 9.79
CA ASP A 241 11.91 5.85 10.24
C ASP A 241 11.52 6.79 9.09
N CYS A 242 10.29 7.28 9.14
CA CYS A 242 9.85 8.35 8.24
C CYS A 242 10.37 9.68 8.79
N THR A 243 11.31 10.29 8.09
CA THR A 243 11.86 11.60 8.42
C THR A 243 11.16 12.68 7.61
N TYR A 244 10.93 13.84 8.22
CA TYR A 244 10.24 14.97 7.61
C TYR A 244 11.21 16.14 7.38
N TYR A 245 10.94 16.93 6.36
CA TYR A 245 11.83 18.00 5.92
C TYR A 245 11.08 19.30 5.65
N ASP A 246 11.72 20.42 5.97
CA ASP A 246 11.36 21.73 5.43
C ASP A 246 12.21 22.02 4.19
N GLU A 247 11.61 22.69 3.22
CA GLU A 247 12.26 23.13 1.99
C GLU A 247 12.68 24.60 2.10
N SER A 248 13.86 24.92 1.61
CA SER A 248 14.27 26.29 1.28
C SER A 248 14.92 26.38 -0.09
N ASP A 249 14.84 27.56 -0.71
CA ASP A 249 15.29 27.78 -2.07
C ASP A 249 16.81 27.60 -2.20
N TYR A 250 17.23 26.87 -3.24
CA TYR A 250 18.61 26.91 -3.71
C TYR A 250 18.76 28.05 -4.73
N THR A 251 19.56 29.05 -4.40
CA THR A 251 19.88 30.12 -5.37
C THR A 251 21.10 29.69 -6.18
N SER A 252 20.86 29.18 -7.39
CA SER A 252 21.95 28.88 -8.32
C SER A 252 22.51 30.16 -8.93
N SER A 253 23.83 30.21 -9.04
CA SER A 253 24.58 31.21 -9.81
C SER A 253 24.68 30.86 -11.30
N SER A 254 24.41 29.61 -11.65
CA SER A 254 24.46 29.05 -13.01
C SER A 254 23.04 28.88 -13.53
N GLY A 255 22.61 29.65 -14.53
CA GLY A 255 21.23 29.61 -15.07
C GLY A 255 20.85 28.33 -15.82
N GLY A 256 21.11 27.15 -15.27
CA GLY A 256 20.70 25.85 -15.81
C GLY A 256 19.23 25.53 -15.55
N ASP A 257 18.68 24.60 -16.33
CA ASP A 257 17.28 24.18 -16.26
C ASP A 257 16.96 23.29 -15.05
N GLU A 258 17.99 22.72 -14.41
CA GLU A 258 17.82 21.82 -13.26
C GLU A 258 17.51 22.60 -11.98
N LYS A 259 16.37 22.28 -11.36
CA LYS A 259 15.94 22.90 -10.10
C LYS A 259 16.43 22.11 -8.91
N TYR A 260 17.01 22.81 -7.93
CA TYR A 260 17.49 22.27 -6.67
C TYR A 260 16.81 22.99 -5.51
N SER A 261 16.77 22.33 -4.36
CA SER A 261 16.33 22.90 -3.09
C SER A 261 17.19 22.37 -1.94
N TRP A 262 17.30 23.14 -0.86
CA TRP A 262 17.85 22.66 0.41
C TRP A 262 16.74 22.04 1.24
N LEU A 263 16.95 20.81 1.71
CA LEU A 263 16.00 20.11 2.57
C LEU A 263 16.60 19.93 3.95
N LYS A 264 15.91 20.43 4.98
CA LYS A 264 16.37 20.35 6.37
C LYS A 264 15.45 19.45 7.17
N GLU A 265 16.01 18.49 7.89
CA GLU A 265 15.22 17.62 8.76
C GLU A 265 14.52 18.44 9.85
N VAL A 266 13.23 18.17 10.06
CA VAL A 266 12.40 18.85 11.06
C VAL A 266 11.55 17.87 11.86
N ARG A 267 11.20 18.28 13.08
CA ARG A 267 10.19 17.58 13.86
C ARG A 267 8.81 17.89 13.28
N THR A 268 8.07 16.86 12.91
CA THR A 268 6.69 17.03 12.45
C THR A 268 5.68 16.89 13.59
N THR A 269 4.59 17.64 13.50
CA THR A 269 3.37 17.42 14.29
C THR A 269 2.30 16.68 13.49
N PHE A 270 2.61 16.31 12.25
CA PHE A 270 1.70 15.59 11.37
C PHE A 270 1.27 14.28 11.99
N LYS A 271 -0.04 14.07 12.02
CA LYS A 271 -0.67 12.85 12.49
C LYS A 271 -1.76 12.47 11.52
N MET A 272 -1.84 11.17 11.24
CA MET A 272 -2.91 10.58 10.46
C MET A 272 -3.78 9.70 11.36
N LYS A 273 -5.05 9.60 11.02
CA LYS A 273 -5.97 8.66 11.67
C LYS A 273 -5.88 7.31 10.96
N GLY A 274 -5.31 6.30 11.62
CA GLY A 274 -5.28 4.93 11.11
C GLY A 274 -6.62 4.20 11.32
N ILE A 275 -7.10 3.51 10.29
CA ILE A 275 -8.25 2.60 10.34
C ILE A 275 -7.82 1.28 9.72
N LYS A 276 -7.96 0.18 10.46
CA LYS A 276 -7.72 -1.16 9.91
C LYS A 276 -8.94 -1.58 9.07
N MET A 277 -8.70 -1.88 7.80
CA MET A 277 -9.71 -2.35 6.87
C MET A 277 -9.92 -3.86 7.01
N PRO A 278 -11.12 -4.39 6.68
CA PRO A 278 -11.32 -5.82 6.57
C PRO A 278 -10.41 -6.42 5.50
N GLN A 279 -9.86 -7.61 5.78
CA GLN A 279 -9.07 -8.36 4.82
C GLN A 279 -10.01 -9.18 3.95
N GLU A 280 -10.42 -8.59 2.84
CA GLU A 280 -11.27 -9.22 1.82
C GLU A 280 -10.43 -9.90 0.73
N PHE A 281 -9.33 -10.55 1.14
CA PHE A 281 -8.41 -11.35 0.32
C PHE A 281 -7.73 -12.39 1.21
N VAL A 282 -7.27 -13.48 0.60
CA VAL A 282 -6.60 -14.62 1.24
C VAL A 282 -5.09 -14.39 1.23
N ILE A 283 -4.44 -14.59 2.38
CA ILE A 283 -3.00 -14.33 2.64
C ILE A 283 -2.14 -15.59 2.45
#